data_AF-Q12CH8-F1
#
_entry.id   AF-Q12CH8-F1
#
_cell.length_a   1.000
_cell.length_b   1.000
_cell.length_c   1.000
_cell.angle_alpha   90.00
_cell.angle_beta   90.00
_cell.angle_gamma   90.00
#
_symmetry.space_group_name_H-M   'P 1'
#
loop_
_entity.id
_entity.type
_entity.pdbx_description
1 polymer ?
#
loop_
_entity_poly.entity_id
_entity_poly.type
_entity_poly.pdbx_seq_one_letter_code
_entity_poly.pdbx_strand_id
1 'polypeptide(L)' 'MTHDKSPREKLQEAISDERTASREAERTYELLSAKMRAYQLGSGPAPTNEDFLLWSRIVEQRVKMKQIGLEPGGEQRG' A
#
# COMPACT_ATOMS: atom_id res chain seq x y z
N MET A 1 12.45 -0.22 34.93
CA MET A 1 10.98 -0.19 34.79
C MET A 1 10.64 -0.36 33.32
N THR A 2 10.28 -1.56 32.89
CA THR A 2 9.68 -1.77 31.57
C THR A 2 8.26 -1.24 31.65
N HIS A 3 7.98 -0.08 31.07
CA HIS A 3 6.60 0.33 30.82
C HIS A 3 6.04 -0.63 29.76
N ASP A 4 5.43 -1.73 30.21
CA ASP A 4 4.64 -2.57 29.31
C ASP A 4 3.45 -1.74 28.85
N LYS A 5 3.45 -1.38 27.56
CA LYS A 5 2.36 -0.60 26.95
C LYS A 5 1.04 -1.32 27.23
N SER A 6 0.04 -0.56 27.66
CA SER A 6 -1.31 -1.07 27.84
C SER A 6 -1.80 -1.72 26.54
N PRO A 7 -2.65 -2.77 26.59
CA PRO A 7 -3.26 -3.34 25.38
C PRO A 7 -3.88 -2.29 24.46
N ARG A 8 -4.42 -1.19 25.02
CA ARG A 8 -4.96 -0.07 24.24
C ARG A 8 -3.88 0.72 23.49
N GLU A 9 -2.74 0.94 24.12
CA GLU A 9 -1.60 1.62 23.49
C GLU A 9 -0.98 0.74 22.40
N LYS A 10 -0.87 -0.57 22.63
CA LYS A 10 -0.42 -1.55 21.62
C LYS A 10 -1.36 -1.57 20.40
N LEU A 11 -2.68 -1.52 20.62
CA LEU A 11 -3.66 -1.44 19.54
C LEU A 11 -3.56 -0.13 18.75
N GLN A 12 -3.38 1.00 19.45
CA GLN A 12 -3.28 2.31 18.79
C GLN A 12 -2.00 2.47 17.97
N GLU A 13 -0.90 1.89 18.44
CA GLU A 13 0.35 1.77 17.68
C GLU A 13 0.15 0.93 16.42
N ALA A 14 -0.43 -0.27 16.54
CA ALA A 14 -0.71 -1.13 15.39
C ALA A 14 -1.58 -0.47 14.31
N ILE A 15 -2.62 0.28 14.72
CA ILE A 15 -3.47 1.06 13.79
C ILE A 15 -2.67 2.18 13.11
N SER A 16 -1.78 2.84 13.84
CA SER A 16 -0.95 3.92 13.31
C SER A 16 0.09 3.40 12.32
N ASP A 17 0.69 2.25 12.63
CA ASP A 17 1.63 1.56 11.74
C ASP A 17 0.94 1.08 10.47
N GLU A 18 -0.25 0.50 10.58
CA GLU A 18 -1.04 0.05 9.42
C GLU A 18 -1.45 1.22 8.52
N ARG A 19 -1.84 2.36 9.10
CA ARG A 19 -2.13 3.58 8.35
C ARG A 19 -0.90 4.12 7.62
N THR A 20 0.26 4.06 8.26
CA THR A 20 1.53 4.51 7.66
C THR A 20 1.92 3.60 6.51
N ALA A 21 1.90 2.29 6.73
CA ALA A 21 2.17 1.29 5.71
C ALA A 21 1.22 1.40 4.51
N SER A 22 -0.07 1.68 4.75
CA SER A 22 -1.05 1.88 3.69
C SER A 22 -0.73 3.10 2.81
N ARG A 23 -0.30 4.21 3.42
CA ARG A 23 0.11 5.42 2.70
C ARG A 23 1.39 5.21 1.91
N GLU A 24 2.36 4.48 2.48
CA GLU A 24 3.59 4.14 1.77
C GLU A 24 3.34 3.21 0.58
N ALA A 25 2.44 2.24 0.73
CA ALA A 25 2.02 1.36 -0.34
C ALA A 25 1.30 2.13 -1.47
N GLU A 26 0.46 3.12 -1.13
CA GLU A 26 -0.17 4.01 -2.10
C GLU A 26 0.86 4.82 -2.88
N ARG A 27 1.79 5.47 -2.18
CA ARG A 27 2.85 6.25 -2.83
C ARG A 27 3.72 5.38 -3.75
N THR A 28 4.03 4.17 -3.31
CA THR A 28 4.80 3.20 -4.10
C THR A 28 4.03 2.78 -5.34
N TYR A 29 2.73 2.52 -5.22
CA TYR A 29 1.86 2.21 -6.35
C TYR A 29 1.82 3.32 -7.39
N GLU A 30 1.66 4.58 -6.97
CA GLU A 30 1.63 5.73 -7.88
C GLU A 30 2.94 5.89 -8.63
N LEU A 31 4.08 5.80 -7.93
CA LEU A 31 5.41 5.88 -8.53
C LEU A 31 5.65 4.79 -9.57
N LEU A 32 5.36 3.54 -9.22
CA LEU A 32 5.55 2.42 -10.13
C LEU A 32 4.58 2.50 -11.32
N SER A 33 3.32 2.88 -11.09
CA SER A 33 2.35 3.09 -12.17
C SER A 33 2.79 4.18 -13.14
N ALA A 34 3.37 5.28 -12.63
CA ALA A 34 3.93 6.33 -13.46
C ALA A 34 5.11 5.82 -14.29
N LYS A 35 6.00 5.01 -13.71
CA LYS A 35 7.13 4.38 -14.41
C LYS A 35 6.66 3.44 -15.53
N MET A 36 5.69 2.58 -15.24
CA MET A 36 5.08 1.67 -16.22
C MET A 36 4.44 2.45 -17.38
N ARG A 37 3.70 3.53 -17.07
CA ARG A 37 3.09 4.40 -18.07
C ARG A 37 4.15 5.09 -18.94
N ALA A 38 5.21 5.64 -18.34
CA ALA A 38 6.27 6.32 -19.07
C ALA A 38 6.97 5.36 -20.05
N TYR A 39 7.22 4.12 -19.64
CA TYR A 39 7.75 3.08 -20.53
C TYR A 39 6.78 2.75 -21.68
N GLN A 40 5.49 2.55 -21.39
CA GLN A 40 4.47 2.28 -22.41
C GLN A 40 4.34 3.40 -23.46
N LEU A 41 4.54 4.65 -23.05
CA LEU A 41 4.53 5.81 -23.93
C LEU A 41 5.86 6.05 -24.66
N GLY A 42 6.88 5.23 -24.39
CA GLY A 42 8.22 5.40 -24.96
C GLY A 42 9.00 6.60 -24.43
N SER A 43 8.55 7.21 -23.34
CA SER A 43 9.14 8.42 -22.75
C SER A 43 10.03 8.16 -21.55
N GLY A 44 10.20 6.90 -21.14
CA GLY A 44 10.94 6.51 -19.95
C GLY A 44 11.68 5.18 -20.11
N PRO A 45 12.61 4.89 -19.19
CA PRO A 45 13.35 3.63 -19.21
C PRO A 45 12.42 2.45 -18.94
N ALA A 46 12.81 1.27 -19.44
CA ALA A 46 12.13 0.03 -19.10
C ALA A 46 12.14 -0.19 -17.58
N PRO A 47 11.00 -0.51 -16.96
CA PRO A 47 10.94 -0.89 -15.56
C PRO A 47 11.67 -2.21 -15.35
N THR A 48 12.26 -2.40 -14.17
CA THR A 48 12.91 -3.65 -13.81
C THR A 48 11.85 -4.72 -13.50
N ASN A 49 12.28 -5.99 -13.46
CA ASN A 49 11.41 -7.06 -13.01
C ASN A 49 10.94 -6.85 -11.56
N GLU A 50 11.79 -6.29 -10.70
CA GLU A 50 11.44 -5.96 -9.31
C GLU A 50 10.36 -4.88 -9.23
N ASP A 51 10.46 -3.83 -10.06
CA ASP A 51 9.43 -2.79 -10.16
C ASP A 51 8.07 -3.40 -10.53
N PHE A 52 8.06 -4.32 -11.50
CA PHE A 52 6.84 -4.98 -11.96
C PHE A 52 6.25 -5.92 -10.90
N LEU A 53 7.07 -6.71 -10.23
CA LEU A 53 6.64 -7.61 -9.16
C LEU A 53 6.07 -6.84 -7.96
N LEU A 54 6.72 -5.73 -7.58
CA LEU A 54 6.23 -4.90 -6.50
C LEU A 54 4.91 -4.21 -6.86
N TRP A 55 4.82 -3.67 -8.08
CA TRP A 55 3.60 -3.03 -8.59
C TRP A 55 2.42 -4.01 -8.66
N SER A 56 2.63 -5.19 -9.26
CA SER A 56 1.59 -6.22 -9.41
C SER A 56 1.07 -6.70 -8.04
N ARG A 57 1.95 -6.92 -7.07
CA ARG A 57 1.56 -7.28 -5.70
C ARG A 57 0.68 -6.22 -5.04
N ILE A 58 0.99 -4.94 -5.20
CA ILE A 58 0.18 -3.85 -4.63
C ILE A 58 -1.18 -3.76 -5.34
N VAL A 59 -1.22 -3.96 -6.66
CA VAL A 59 -2.47 -4.02 -7.44
C VAL A 59 -3.35 -5.17 -6.96
N GLU A 60 -2.81 -6.38 -6.84
CA GLU A 60 -3.55 -7.55 -6.36
C GLU A 60 -4.15 -7.31 -4.97
N GLN A 61 -3.38 -6.71 -4.06
CA GLN A 61 -3.87 -6.37 -2.73
C GLN A 61 -5.02 -5.36 -2.79
N ARG A 62 -4.91 -4.30 -3.60
CA ARG A 62 -5.98 -3.31 -3.79
C ARG A 62 -7.23 -3.92 -4.41
N VAL A 63 -7.07 -4.82 -5.39
CA VAL A 63 -8.20 -5.53 -6.01
C VAL A 63 -8.89 -6.42 -5.00
N LYS A 64 -8.13 -7.19 -4.21
CA LYS A 64 -8.69 -8.03 -3.13
C LYS A 64 -9.44 -7.20 -2.10
N MET A 65 -8.89 -6.06 -1.67
CA MET A 65 -9.56 -5.12 -0.75
C MET A 65 -10.90 -4.61 -1.32
N LYS A 66 -10.92 -4.18 -2.59
CA LYS A 66 -12.16 -3.78 -3.26
C LYS A 66 -13.18 -4.90 -3.38
N GLN A 67 -12.75 -6.12 -3.68
CA GLN A 67 -13.65 -7.28 -3.81
C GLN A 67 -14.33 -7.66 -2.49
N ILE A 68 -13.66 -7.44 -1.36
CA ILE A 68 -14.22 -7.71 -0.02
C ILE A 68 -14.95 -6.49 0.59
N GLY A 69 -15.15 -5.41 -0.19
CA GLY A 69 -15.82 -4.19 0.26
C GLY A 69 -15.03 -3.37 1.27
N LEU A 70 -13.73 -3.63 1.42
CA LEU A 70 -12.83 -2.86 2.27
C LEU A 70 -12.13 -1.80 1.42
N GLU A 71 -12.45 -0.53 1.65
CA GLU A 71 -11.71 0.56 1.04
C GLU A 71 -10.27 0.61 1.62
N PRO A 72 -9.24 0.85 0.78
CA PRO A 72 -7.88 1.07 1.27
C PRO A 72 -7.89 2.33 2.16
N GLY A 73 -7.84 2.13 3.47
CA GLY A 73 -8.05 3.20 4.46
C GLY A 73 -8.98 2.82 5.63
N GLY A 74 -9.67 1.69 5.56
CA GLY A 74 -10.44 1.15 6.68
C GLY A 74 -11.79 1.83 6.90
N GLU A 75 -12.35 2.48 5.87
CA GLU A 75 -13.70 3.02 5.94
C GLU A 75 -14.68 2.00 5.33
N GLN A 76 -15.28 1.18 6.21
CA GLN A 76 -16.41 0.34 5.84
C GLN A 76 -17.60 1.26 5.57
N ARG A 77 -18.08 1.30 4.32
CA ARG A 77 -19.41 1.84 4.05
C ARG A 77 -20.43 0.86 4.64
N GLY A 78 -21.12 1.33 5.67
CA GLY A 78 -22.31 0.66 6.23
C GLY A 78 -23.47 0.63 5.25
#